data_AF-D3AGV2-F1
#
_entry.id   AF-D3AGV2-F1
#
_cell.length_a   1.000
_cell.length_b   1.000
_cell.length_c   1.000
_cell.angle_alpha   90.00
_cell.angle_beta   90.00
_cell.angle_gamma   90.00
#
_symmetry.space_group_name_H-M   'P 1'
#
loop_
_entity.id
_entity.type
_entity.pdbx_description
1 polymer ?
#
loop_
_entity_poly.entity_id
_entity_poly.type
_entity_poly.pdbx_seq_one_letter_code
_entity_poly.pdbx_strand_id
1 'polypeptide(L)'
;MNNLNDIFFAPAANDNLTYDQILEDVQRYFSENHASTIAEAGEENTDKATTVLKELMVQYIVKRKYTADGLTTKELCEKLYEDMAGYSFLNQWIYKPGVEEVNSATRS
;
A
#
# COMPACT_ATOMS: atom_id res chain seq x y z
N MET A 1 21.49 -20.63 11.41
CA MET A 1 20.18 -19.95 11.30
C MET A 1 20.22 -19.07 10.06
N ASN A 2 19.55 -19.46 8.99
CA ASN A 2 19.38 -18.59 7.82
C ASN A 2 18.37 -17.51 8.21
N ASN A 3 18.83 -16.26 8.31
CA ASN A 3 17.98 -15.13 8.57
C ASN A 3 17.12 -14.90 7.32
N LEU A 4 15.83 -15.17 7.40
CA LEU A 4 14.86 -14.96 6.31
C LEU A 4 14.79 -13.50 5.86
N ASN A 5 15.37 -12.57 6.63
CA ASN A 5 15.48 -11.16 6.24
C ASN A 5 16.65 -10.85 5.30
N ASP A 6 17.64 -11.73 5.08
CA ASP A 6 18.86 -11.37 4.31
C ASP A 6 18.75 -11.68 2.80
N ILE A 7 17.70 -12.37 2.37
CA ILE A 7 17.47 -12.71 0.95
C ILE A 7 16.82 -11.54 0.19
N PHE A 8 16.16 -10.62 0.90
CA PHE A 8 15.36 -9.54 0.31
C PHE A 8 16.07 -8.17 0.23
N PHE A 9 17.29 -8.07 0.76
CA PHE A 9 18.10 -6.82 0.72
C PHE A 9 19.28 -6.85 -0.25
N ALA A 10 19.39 -7.89 -1.08
CA ALA A 10 20.22 -7.75 -2.27
C ALA A 10 19.62 -6.61 -3.11
N PRO A 11 20.42 -5.63 -3.58
CA PRO A 11 19.95 -4.73 -4.62
C PRO A 11 19.63 -5.61 -5.82
N ALA A 12 18.35 -6.00 -5.96
CA ALA A 12 17.89 -6.81 -7.07
C ALA A 12 18.20 -5.99 -8.31
N ALA A 13 19.27 -6.39 -8.98
CA ALA A 13 19.76 -5.79 -10.19
C ALA A 13 18.73 -6.08 -11.28
N ASN A 14 17.66 -5.28 -11.34
CA ASN A 14 16.71 -5.20 -12.46
C ASN A 14 16.10 -6.52 -12.97
N ASP A 15 16.22 -7.64 -12.26
CA ASP A 15 15.75 -8.95 -12.72
C ASP A 15 14.31 -9.18 -12.25
N ASN A 16 13.37 -8.88 -13.16
CA ASN A 16 11.97 -9.33 -13.19
C ASN A 16 11.33 -9.66 -11.82
N LEU A 17 11.11 -8.63 -10.99
CA LEU A 17 10.34 -8.80 -9.76
C LEU A 17 8.91 -9.24 -10.10
N THR A 18 8.43 -10.25 -9.38
CA THR A 18 7.03 -10.70 -9.49
C THR A 18 6.09 -9.69 -8.85
N TYR A 19 4.82 -9.69 -9.25
CA TYR A 19 3.80 -8.80 -8.65
C TYR A 19 3.77 -8.91 -7.12
N ASP A 20 3.86 -10.12 -6.58
CA ASP A 20 3.89 -10.39 -5.14
C ASP A 20 5.08 -9.72 -4.43
N GLN A 21 6.28 -9.78 -5.02
CA GLN A 21 7.46 -9.10 -4.49
C GLN A 21 7.33 -7.58 -4.56
N ILE A 22 6.73 -7.06 -5.64
CA ILE A 22 6.44 -5.63 -5.76
C ILE A 22 5.43 -5.21 -4.68
N LEU A 23 4.39 -5.99 -4.45
CA LEU A 23 3.38 -5.72 -3.44
C LEU A 23 3.99 -5.69 -2.04
N GLU A 24 4.78 -6.70 -1.67
CA GLU A 24 5.42 -6.78 -0.37
C GLU A 24 6.42 -5.63 -0.14
N ASP A 25 7.23 -5.30 -1.15
CA ASP A 25 8.17 -4.17 -1.11
C ASP A 25 7.45 -2.81 -0.97
N VAL A 26 6.35 -2.62 -1.72
CA VAL A 26 5.51 -1.42 -1.62
C VAL A 26 4.89 -1.33 -0.24
N GLN A 27 4.24 -2.38 0.25
CA GLN A 27 3.63 -2.40 1.58
C GLN A 27 4.66 -2.04 2.66
N ARG A 28 5.82 -2.68 2.64
CA ARG A 28 6.91 -2.42 3.59
C ARG A 28 7.44 -0.99 3.47
N TYR A 29 7.70 -0.50 2.26
CA TYR A 29 8.17 0.86 2.04
C TYR A 29 7.21 1.90 2.62
N PHE A 30 5.91 1.69 2.41
CA PHE A 30 4.87 2.54 2.94
C PHE A 30 4.79 2.44 4.47
N SER A 31 4.79 1.23 5.03
CA SER A 31 4.81 1.02 6.48
C SER A 31 5.99 1.68 7.19
N GLU A 32 7.19 1.63 6.60
CA GLU A 32 8.41 2.13 7.24
C GLU A 32 8.66 3.62 6.99
N ASN A 33 8.29 4.16 5.82
CA ASN A 33 8.67 5.52 5.43
C ASN A 33 7.50 6.51 5.35
N HIS A 34 6.28 6.03 5.08
CA HIS A 34 5.12 6.90 4.77
C HIS A 34 3.89 6.64 5.62
N ALA A 35 3.92 5.65 6.52
CA ALA A 35 2.79 5.27 7.37
C ALA A 35 2.29 6.46 8.17
N SER A 36 3.19 7.22 8.81
CA SER A 36 2.82 8.43 9.56
C SER A 36 2.17 9.49 8.68
N THR A 37 2.72 9.73 7.49
CA THR A 37 2.19 10.72 6.53
C THR A 37 0.78 10.35 6.06
N ILE A 38 0.54 9.07 5.78
CA ILE A 38 -0.76 8.59 5.30
C ILE A 38 -1.76 8.55 6.45
N ALA A 39 -1.34 8.13 7.64
CA ALA A 39 -2.16 8.15 8.84
C ALA A 39 -2.59 9.58 9.19
N GLU A 40 -1.66 10.54 9.19
CA GLU A 40 -1.96 11.96 9.44
C GLU A 40 -2.93 12.52 8.39
N ALA A 41 -2.75 12.20 7.11
CA ALA A 41 -3.69 12.56 6.07
C ALA A 41 -5.06 11.90 6.26
N GLY A 42 -5.10 10.66 6.78
CA GLY A 42 -6.32 9.90 7.08
C GLY A 42 -7.07 10.41 8.31
N GLU A 43 -6.35 11.01 9.25
CA GLU A 43 -6.95 11.72 10.38
C GLU A 43 -7.67 13.00 9.95
N GLU A 44 -7.18 13.67 8.92
CA GLU A 44 -7.86 14.83 8.34
C GLU A 44 -9.02 14.40 7.43
N ASN A 45 -8.73 13.56 6.42
CA ASN A 45 -9.71 13.11 5.46
C ASN A 45 -9.25 11.81 4.76
N THR A 46 -10.08 10.77 4.83
CA THR A 46 -9.89 9.49 4.13
C THR A 46 -9.62 9.67 2.62
N ASP A 47 -10.27 10.64 1.97
CA ASP A 47 -10.09 10.97 0.55
C ASP A 47 -8.69 11.55 0.28
N LYS A 48 -8.21 12.42 1.18
CA LYS A 48 -6.87 13.01 1.12
C LYS A 48 -5.79 11.95 1.32
N ALA A 49 -5.97 11.06 2.30
CA ALA A 49 -5.06 9.94 2.54
C ALA A 49 -4.97 9.00 1.34
N THR A 50 -6.12 8.70 0.74
CA THR A 50 -6.21 7.87 -0.46
C THR A 50 -5.47 8.53 -1.63
N THR A 51 -5.61 9.84 -1.81
CA THR A 51 -4.92 10.60 -2.84
C THR A 51 -3.41 10.57 -2.64
N VAL A 52 -2.93 10.90 -1.45
CA VAL A 52 -1.50 10.89 -1.10
C VAL A 52 -0.90 9.50 -1.30
N LEU A 53 -1.60 8.46 -0.88
CA LEU A 53 -1.15 7.07 -1.04
C LEU A 53 -1.00 6.70 -2.52
N LYS A 54 -1.98 7.03 -3.36
CA LYS A 54 -1.92 6.77 -4.80
C LYS A 54 -0.78 7.52 -5.48
N GLU A 55 -0.56 8.79 -5.13
CA GLU A 55 0.55 9.57 -5.67
C GLU A 55 1.92 9.02 -5.27
N LEU A 56 2.11 8.72 -3.98
CA LEU A 56 3.36 8.14 -3.47
C LEU A 56 3.65 6.79 -4.16
N MET A 57 2.62 6.01 -4.47
CA MET A 57 2.77 4.69 -5.07
C MET A 57 3.23 4.80 -6.52
N VAL A 58 2.62 5.70 -7.30
CA VAL A 58 3.07 6.01 -8.65
C VAL A 58 4.54 6.48 -8.62
N GLN A 59 4.89 7.40 -7.73
CA GLN A 59 6.26 7.90 -7.61
C GLN A 59 7.24 6.78 -7.27
N TYR A 60 6.87 5.88 -6.35
CA TYR A 60 7.73 4.78 -5.93
C TYR A 60 7.98 3.77 -7.05
N ILE A 61 6.91 3.35 -7.75
CA ILE A 61 6.99 2.42 -8.89
C ILE A 61 7.81 3.02 -10.03
N VAL A 62 7.59 4.29 -10.37
CA VAL A 62 8.38 4.98 -11.42
C VAL A 62 9.85 5.12 -11.01
N LYS A 63 10.12 5.48 -9.75
CA LYS A 63 11.48 5.62 -9.22
C LYS A 63 12.25 4.29 -9.23
N ARG A 64 11.59 3.19 -8.86
CA ARG A 64 12.14 1.83 -8.88
C ARG A 64 12.12 1.19 -10.27
N LYS A 65 11.39 1.79 -11.22
CA LYS A 65 11.10 1.23 -12.55
C LYS A 65 10.48 -0.18 -12.47
N TYR A 66 9.56 -0.38 -11.54
CA TYR A 66 8.85 -1.64 -11.44
C TYR A 66 7.97 -1.88 -12.66
N THR A 67 8.08 -3.08 -13.19
CA THR A 67 7.31 -3.57 -14.34
C THR A 67 6.75 -4.93 -13.96
N ALA A 68 5.44 -5.08 -14.06
CA ALA A 68 4.78 -6.38 -13.92
C ALA A 68 4.38 -6.89 -15.31
N ASP A 69 4.43 -8.20 -15.50
CA ASP A 69 4.29 -8.87 -16.80
C ASP A 69 3.00 -8.43 -17.52
N GLY A 70 3.16 -7.56 -18.54
CA GLY A 70 2.06 -7.03 -19.35
C GLY A 70 1.24 -5.88 -18.74
N LEU A 71 1.58 -5.37 -17.55
CA LEU A 71 0.86 -4.29 -16.89
C LEU A 71 1.57 -2.94 -17.08
N THR A 72 0.80 -1.91 -17.44
CA THR A 72 1.33 -0.54 -17.42
C THR A 72 1.53 -0.05 -15.98
N THR A 73 2.38 0.97 -15.79
CA THR A 73 2.61 1.59 -14.46
C THR A 73 1.31 2.00 -13.77
N LYS A 74 0.33 2.47 -14.55
CA LYS A 74 -0.98 2.85 -14.05
C LYS A 74 -1.77 1.63 -13.57
N GLU A 75 -1.87 0.59 -14.40
CA GLU A 75 -2.57 -0.64 -14.02
C GLU A 75 -1.91 -1.34 -12.82
N LEU A 76 -0.58 -1.33 -12.76
CA LEU A 76 0.16 -1.86 -11.61
C LEU A 76 -0.17 -1.08 -10.34
N CYS A 77 -0.24 0.26 -10.38
CA CYS A 77 -0.66 1.08 -9.25
C CYS A 77 -2.10 0.77 -8.82
N GLU A 78 -3.03 0.68 -9.78
CA GLU A 78 -4.44 0.39 -9.49
C GLU A 78 -4.57 -0.98 -8.81
N LYS A 79 -3.91 -2.00 -9.36
CA LYS A 79 -3.92 -3.36 -8.83
C LYS A 79 -3.30 -3.44 -7.43
N LEU A 80 -2.16 -2.78 -7.20
CA LEU A 80 -1.52 -2.70 -5.88
C LEU A 80 -2.41 -1.99 -4.86
N TYR A 81 -3.06 -0.91 -5.26
CA TYR A 81 -4.02 -0.20 -4.42
C TYR A 81 -5.19 -1.10 -4.03
N GLU A 82 -5.79 -1.80 -5.00
CA GLU A 82 -6.90 -2.72 -4.78
C GLU A 82 -6.52 -3.86 -3.83
N ASP A 83 -5.34 -4.47 -3.99
CA ASP A 83 -4.86 -5.55 -3.11
C ASP A 83 -4.61 -5.02 -1.69
N MET A 84 -3.95 -3.86 -1.54
CA MET A 84 -3.71 -3.25 -0.23
C MET A 84 -5.02 -2.84 0.47
N ALA A 85 -5.99 -2.34 -0.27
CA ALA A 85 -7.32 -2.04 0.26
C ALA A 85 -8.07 -3.33 0.64
N GLY A 86 -8.01 -4.36 -0.21
CA GLY A 86 -8.66 -5.66 -0.03
C GLY A 86 -8.13 -6.44 1.17
N TYR A 87 -6.83 -6.37 1.45
CA TYR A 87 -6.21 -7.00 2.64
C TYR A 87 -6.40 -6.21 3.93
N SER A 88 -7.21 -5.13 3.93
CA SER A 88 -7.33 -4.23 5.08
C SER A 88 -5.98 -3.62 5.52
N PHE A 89 -4.97 -3.65 4.64
CA PHE A 89 -3.65 -3.10 4.95
C PHE A 89 -3.74 -1.59 5.12
N LEU A 90 -4.55 -0.93 4.28
CA LEU A 90 -4.83 0.50 4.39
C LEU A 90 -5.67 0.85 5.62
N ASN A 91 -6.37 -0.10 6.24
CA ASN A 91 -7.27 0.20 7.36
C ASN A 91 -6.49 0.74 8.56
N GLN A 92 -5.28 0.24 8.80
CA GLN A 92 -4.46 0.71 9.91
C GLN A 92 -4.03 2.19 9.78
N TRP A 93 -4.12 2.79 8.58
CA TRP A 93 -3.77 4.19 8.33
C TRP A 93 -4.97 5.07 7.97
N ILE A 94 -5.89 4.54 7.16
CA ILE A 94 -6.98 5.29 6.52
C ILE A 94 -8.35 4.99 7.17
N TYR A 95 -8.56 3.76 7.66
CA TYR A 95 -9.82 3.33 8.28
C TYR A 95 -9.64 3.02 9.77
N LYS A 96 -9.65 4.05 10.61
CA LYS A 96 -9.64 3.84 12.07
C LYS A 96 -10.86 3.00 12.51
N PRO A 97 -10.73 2.12 13.52
CA PRO A 97 -11.83 1.34 14.11
C PRO A 97 -12.81 2.17 14.96
N GLY A 98 -13.11 3.41 14.54
CA GLY A 98 -14.05 4.31 15.20
C GLY A 98 -15.26 4.69 14.35
N VAL A 99 -15.30 4.26 13.09
CA VAL A 99 -16.43 4.45 12.17
C VAL A 99 -16.80 3.07 11.66
N GLU A 100 -17.56 2.33 12.46
CA GLU A 100 -18.59 1.35 12.07
C GLU A 100 -18.89 0.39 13.23
N GLU A 101 -19.59 0.89 14.26
CA GLU A 101 -20.58 0.07 14.98
C GLU A 101 -21.87 0.90 15.18
N VAL A 102 -22.85 0.61 14.31
CA VAL A 102 -24.32 0.62 14.53
C VAL A 102 -25.06 1.97 14.57
N ASN A 103 -25.34 2.53 13.39
CA ASN A 103 -26.69 3.09 13.13
C ASN A 103 -27.51 2.04 12.37
N SER A 104 -28.05 1.06 13.09
CA SER A 104 -29.12 0.19 12.61
C SER A 104 -30.13 0.04 13.73
N ALA A 105 -31.14 0.91 13.70
CA ALA A 105 -32.47 0.77 14.30
C ALA A 105 -32.66 -0.18 15.50
N THR A 106 -33.08 0.39 16.63
CA THR A 106 -34.25 -0.17 17.34
C THR A 106 -35.14 0.98 17.76
N ARG A 107 -36.04 1.33 16.84
CA ARG A 107 -37.35 1.87 17.17
C ARG A 107 -38.18 0.67 17.66
N SER A 108 -38.47 0.61 18.95
CA SER A 108 -39.62 -0.09 19.53
C SER A 108 -40.08 0.67 20.77
#